data_AF-A0A7Z9MIC1-F1
#
_entry.id   AF-A0A7Z9MIC1-F1
#
_cell.length_a   1.000
_cell.length_b   1.000
_cell.length_c   1.000
_cell.angle_alpha   90.00
_cell.angle_beta   90.00
_cell.angle_gamma   90.00
#
_symmetry.space_group_name_H-M   'P 1'
#
loop_
_entity.id
_entity.type
_entity.pdbx_description
1 polymer ?
#
loop_
_entity_poly.entity_id
_entity_poly.type
_entity_poly.pdbx_seq_one_letter_code
_entity_poly.pdbx_strand_id
1 'polypeptide(L)'
;MWAVVQYSTVGSNPTDIVSGDVDNDGDFDVVVANEGTNTVSILLMDIGGLFEDELVIEVGNEPSSVELLDYDGDSDLDLAIIATNDAGQRVVMVYRNDTSLNPNQNITFALEQELDEGLSPILLGSGELDGDAADDLVTIVTGPSFRGVPQLAIRSIPNSVCVGDIDQNNVIDVVDLLALISTWGTEAGDINGDGTTDVEDLLLLISGWGLCP
;
A
#
# COMPACT_ATOMS: atom_id res chain seq x y z
N MET A 1 -11.65 -1.51 33.77
CA MET A 1 -12.59 -0.40 33.62
C MET A 1 -12.02 0.46 32.51
N TRP A 2 -12.61 0.45 31.33
CA TRP A 2 -12.19 1.35 30.25
C TRP A 2 -12.70 2.74 30.60
N ALA A 3 -11.80 3.68 30.83
CA ALA A 3 -12.14 5.09 30.84
C ALA A 3 -12.03 5.56 29.39
N VAL A 4 -13.09 6.14 28.83
CA VAL A 4 -12.97 6.92 27.59
C VAL A 4 -12.33 8.24 28.00
N VAL A 5 -11.12 8.51 27.49
CA VAL A 5 -10.32 9.66 27.92
C VAL A 5 -10.46 10.86 26.96
N GLN A 6 -10.88 10.64 25.71
CA GLN A 6 -11.05 11.71 24.72
C GLN A 6 -12.15 11.37 23.70
N TYR A 7 -12.78 12.41 23.16
CA TYR A 7 -13.66 12.34 21.99
C TYR A 7 -13.01 13.15 20.87
N SER A 8 -12.78 12.52 19.73
CA SER A 8 -12.41 13.20 18.48
C SER A 8 -13.60 13.19 17.55
N THR A 9 -13.80 14.29 16.83
CA THR A 9 -14.83 14.35 15.78
C THR A 9 -14.27 13.74 14.51
N VAL A 10 -15.15 13.07 13.77
CA VAL A 10 -14.89 12.61 12.40
C VAL A 10 -16.04 13.09 11.53
N GLY A 11 -15.95 12.82 10.23
CA GLY A 11 -17.03 13.06 9.28
C GLY A 11 -18.36 12.37 9.64
N SER A 12 -19.40 12.71 8.88
CA SER A 12 -20.75 12.17 9.14
C SER A 12 -20.96 10.82 8.47
N ASN A 13 -21.80 9.96 9.07
CA ASN A 13 -22.05 8.58 8.63
C ASN A 13 -20.75 7.79 8.39
N PRO A 14 -19.94 7.55 9.44
CA PRO A 14 -18.76 6.71 9.30
C PRO A 14 -19.16 5.28 8.91
N THR A 15 -18.47 4.72 7.94
CA THR A 15 -18.76 3.40 7.35
C THR A 15 -17.74 2.35 7.72
N ASP A 16 -16.48 2.75 7.89
CA ASP A 16 -15.38 1.85 8.17
C ASP A 16 -14.25 2.55 8.96
N ILE A 17 -13.42 1.75 9.63
CA ILE A 17 -12.31 2.23 10.48
C ILE A 17 -11.14 1.25 10.43
N VAL A 18 -9.93 1.80 10.32
CA VAL A 18 -8.66 1.06 10.37
C VAL A 18 -7.67 1.80 11.27
N SER A 19 -6.64 1.10 11.74
CA SER A 19 -5.57 1.66 12.56
C SER A 19 -4.21 1.20 12.07
N GLY A 20 -3.25 2.12 12.01
CA GLY A 20 -1.86 1.91 11.57
C GLY A 20 -1.01 3.10 11.99
N ASP A 21 0.31 2.95 11.98
CA ASP A 21 1.27 4.04 12.23
C ASP A 21 1.44 4.83 10.92
N VAL A 22 0.69 5.93 10.74
CA VAL A 22 0.56 6.62 9.45
C VAL A 22 1.61 7.72 9.29
N ASP A 23 2.15 8.28 10.39
CA ASP A 23 3.27 9.22 10.38
C ASP A 23 4.64 8.60 10.73
N ASN A 24 4.70 7.28 10.93
CA ASN A 24 5.91 6.56 11.31
C ASN A 24 6.53 7.05 12.62
N ASP A 25 5.70 7.47 13.58
CA ASP A 25 6.15 7.94 14.89
C ASP A 25 6.22 6.81 15.94
N GLY A 26 5.68 5.63 15.61
CA GLY A 26 5.68 4.43 16.43
C GLY A 26 4.39 4.21 17.23
N ASP A 27 3.44 5.15 17.18
CA ASP A 27 2.10 5.04 17.78
C ASP A 27 1.05 4.71 16.69
N PHE A 28 0.00 3.98 17.07
CA PHE A 28 -1.06 3.61 16.11
C PHE A 28 -2.09 4.73 16.00
N ASP A 29 -2.24 5.24 14.79
CA ASP A 29 -3.25 6.21 14.40
C ASP A 29 -4.59 5.57 14.05
N VAL A 30 -5.59 6.40 13.79
CA VAL A 30 -6.93 5.96 13.40
C VAL A 30 -7.37 6.64 12.12
N VAL A 31 -7.83 5.84 11.16
CA VAL A 31 -8.37 6.31 9.88
C VAL A 31 -9.83 5.88 9.75
N VAL A 32 -10.71 6.80 9.38
CA VAL A 32 -12.17 6.58 9.31
C VAL A 32 -12.72 7.02 7.96
N ALA A 33 -13.43 6.13 7.28
CA ALA A 33 -14.19 6.47 6.07
C ALA A 33 -15.55 7.08 6.45
N ASN A 34 -15.90 8.24 5.86
CA ASN A 34 -17.13 8.97 6.18
C ASN A 34 -17.99 9.17 4.94
N GLU A 35 -19.02 8.34 4.80
CA GLU A 35 -19.93 8.36 3.65
C GLU A 35 -20.67 9.69 3.52
N GLY A 36 -21.13 10.24 4.64
CA GLY A 36 -22.01 11.41 4.64
C GLY A 36 -21.28 12.71 4.31
N THR A 37 -19.96 12.77 4.53
CA THR A 37 -19.12 13.92 4.16
C THR A 37 -18.28 13.69 2.91
N ASN A 38 -18.24 12.48 2.35
CA ASN A 38 -17.33 12.07 1.27
C ASN A 38 -15.85 12.33 1.61
N THR A 39 -15.48 12.00 2.85
CA THR A 39 -14.13 12.24 3.35
C THR A 39 -13.57 11.02 4.07
N VAL A 40 -12.25 10.95 4.16
CA VAL A 40 -11.53 10.13 5.13
C VAL A 40 -10.99 11.05 6.23
N SER A 41 -11.24 10.68 7.48
CA SER A 41 -10.68 11.34 8.66
C SER A 41 -9.45 10.57 9.12
N ILE A 42 -8.34 11.26 9.36
CA ILE A 42 -7.12 10.69 9.93
C ILE A 42 -6.89 11.40 11.27
N LEU A 43 -6.80 10.60 12.32
CA LEU A 43 -6.60 11.03 13.70
C LEU A 43 -5.25 10.50 14.16
N LEU A 44 -4.26 11.40 14.19
CA LEU A 44 -2.91 11.07 14.62
C LEU A 44 -2.83 11.01 16.14
N MET A 45 -2.21 9.96 16.67
CA MET A 45 -2.04 9.80 18.11
C MET A 45 -0.70 10.39 18.55
N ASP A 46 -0.73 11.31 19.51
CA ASP A 46 0.50 11.81 20.12
C ASP A 46 1.07 10.82 21.15
N ILE A 47 2.36 10.99 21.45
CA ILE A 47 3.08 10.29 22.53
C ILE A 47 2.44 10.40 23.94
N GLY A 48 1.45 11.30 24.11
CA GLY A 48 0.66 11.49 25.32
C GLY A 48 -0.61 10.64 25.36
N GLY A 49 -0.92 9.90 24.29
CA GLY A 49 -2.14 9.13 24.09
C GLY A 49 -3.36 9.99 23.78
N LEU A 50 -3.16 11.19 23.23
CA LEU A 50 -4.20 12.09 22.77
C LEU A 50 -4.19 12.19 21.25
N PHE A 51 -5.36 12.33 20.64
CA PHE A 51 -5.43 12.61 19.21
C PHE A 51 -5.18 14.09 18.91
N GLU A 52 -4.39 14.36 17.86
CA GLU A 52 -4.21 15.67 17.26
C GLU A 52 -5.47 16.16 16.53
N ASP A 53 -5.38 17.35 15.91
CA ASP A 53 -6.42 17.87 15.04
C ASP A 53 -6.62 16.94 13.83
N GLU A 54 -7.87 16.67 13.49
CA GLU A 54 -8.26 15.80 12.38
C GLU A 54 -7.67 16.27 11.04
N LEU A 55 -6.93 15.38 10.38
CA LEU A 55 -6.59 15.54 8.97
C LEU A 55 -7.73 14.96 8.13
N VAL A 56 -8.21 15.76 7.17
CA VAL A 56 -9.34 15.40 6.32
C VAL A 56 -8.87 15.28 4.88
N ILE A 57 -9.16 14.14 4.27
CA ILE A 57 -8.94 13.88 2.85
C ILE A 57 -10.28 13.84 2.15
N GLU A 58 -10.46 14.68 1.13
CA GLU A 58 -11.59 14.55 0.21
C GLU A 58 -11.35 13.35 -0.71
N VAL A 59 -12.31 12.44 -0.72
CA VAL A 59 -12.28 11.24 -1.56
C VAL A 59 -13.48 11.24 -2.50
N GLY A 60 -13.62 10.17 -3.29
CA GLY A 60 -14.84 9.96 -4.08
C GLY A 60 -16.12 9.96 -3.24
N ASN A 61 -17.26 9.97 -3.91
CA ASN A 61 -18.57 9.95 -3.24
C ASN A 61 -18.84 8.61 -2.56
N GLU A 62 -19.58 8.62 -1.45
CA GLU A 62 -20.02 7.41 -0.75
C GLU A 62 -18.88 6.42 -0.39
N PRO A 63 -17.79 6.89 0.25
CA PRO A 63 -16.72 6.00 0.71
C PRO A 63 -17.25 4.97 1.70
N SER A 64 -16.80 3.71 1.56
CA SER A 64 -17.43 2.59 2.26
C SER A 64 -16.51 1.56 2.90
N SER A 65 -15.27 1.48 2.46
CA SER A 65 -14.28 0.57 3.01
C SER A 65 -12.93 1.22 2.83
N VAL A 66 -12.12 1.17 3.90
CA VAL A 66 -10.81 1.79 3.99
C VAL A 66 -9.80 0.75 4.45
N GLU A 67 -8.61 0.79 3.88
CA GLU A 67 -7.51 -0.10 4.24
C GLU A 67 -6.20 0.67 4.23
N LEU A 68 -5.30 0.32 5.15
CA LEU A 68 -3.92 0.77 5.16
C LEU A 68 -3.03 -0.33 4.60
N LEU A 69 -2.06 0.04 3.80
CA LEU A 69 -1.14 -0.89 3.14
C LEU A 69 0.14 -0.17 2.75
N ASP A 70 1.27 -0.86 2.72
CA ASP A 70 2.49 -0.35 2.07
C ASP A 70 2.38 -0.62 0.57
N TYR A 71 1.75 0.29 -0.18
CA TYR A 71 1.36 0.02 -1.58
C TYR A 71 2.57 0.08 -2.53
N ASP A 72 3.59 0.90 -2.22
CA ASP A 72 4.79 1.05 -3.04
C ASP A 72 6.10 0.71 -2.34
N GLY A 73 6.04 -0.10 -1.28
CA GLY A 73 7.18 -0.78 -0.65
C GLY A 73 8.16 0.15 0.07
N ASP A 74 7.80 1.41 0.27
CA ASP A 74 8.68 2.41 0.87
C ASP A 74 8.61 2.42 2.41
N SER A 75 7.81 1.50 2.99
CA SER A 75 7.51 1.35 4.41
C SER A 75 6.64 2.44 5.02
N ASP A 76 6.10 3.37 4.23
CA ASP A 76 5.07 4.30 4.68
C ASP A 76 3.67 3.70 4.42
N LEU A 77 2.76 3.83 5.37
CA LEU A 77 1.39 3.34 5.16
C LEU A 77 0.61 4.26 4.22
N ASP A 78 0.21 3.70 3.09
CA ASP A 78 -0.70 4.26 2.10
C ASP A 78 -2.16 3.95 2.42
N LEU A 79 -3.06 4.58 1.66
CA LEU A 79 -4.50 4.49 1.88
C LEU A 79 -5.22 3.97 0.64
N ALA A 80 -5.93 2.85 0.77
CA ALA A 80 -6.89 2.38 -0.21
C ALA A 80 -8.33 2.65 0.27
N ILE A 81 -9.17 3.22 -0.61
CA ILE A 81 -10.59 3.51 -0.31
C ILE A 81 -11.49 3.03 -1.44
N ILE A 82 -12.60 2.37 -1.09
CA ILE A 82 -13.71 2.14 -2.04
C ILE A 82 -14.64 3.35 -2.01
N ALA A 83 -14.75 4.04 -3.15
CA ALA A 83 -15.64 5.17 -3.34
C ALA A 83 -16.21 5.22 -4.77
N THR A 84 -17.14 6.14 -5.00
CA THR A 84 -17.72 6.43 -6.31
C THR A 84 -17.02 7.64 -6.94
N ASN A 85 -16.34 7.44 -8.07
CA ASN A 85 -15.61 8.51 -8.75
C ASN A 85 -16.55 9.50 -9.47
N ASP A 86 -15.96 10.52 -10.09
CA ASP A 86 -16.70 11.57 -10.82
C ASP A 86 -17.53 11.04 -12.01
N ALA A 87 -17.17 9.88 -12.54
CA ALA A 87 -17.94 9.19 -13.58
C ALA A 87 -19.15 8.41 -13.03
N GLY A 88 -19.34 8.38 -11.71
CA GLY A 88 -20.40 7.64 -11.04
C GLY A 88 -20.11 6.14 -10.94
N GLN A 89 -18.85 5.73 -11.08
CA GLN A 89 -18.43 4.33 -11.01
C GLN A 89 -17.84 4.04 -9.63
N ARG A 90 -18.20 2.89 -9.06
CA ARG A 90 -17.62 2.42 -7.79
C ARG A 90 -16.27 1.79 -8.08
N VAL A 91 -15.21 2.37 -7.53
CA VAL A 91 -13.81 2.03 -7.81
C VAL A 91 -13.03 1.92 -6.50
N VAL A 92 -11.83 1.36 -6.57
CA VAL A 92 -10.83 1.54 -5.51
C VAL A 92 -9.97 2.75 -5.89
N MET A 93 -9.78 3.67 -4.96
CA MET A 93 -8.86 4.78 -5.08
C MET A 93 -7.69 4.54 -4.12
N VAL A 94 -6.47 4.64 -4.63
CA VAL A 94 -5.24 4.49 -3.83
C VAL A 94 -4.60 5.86 -3.69
N TYR A 95 -4.35 6.26 -2.45
CA TYR A 95 -3.70 7.51 -2.07
C TYR A 95 -2.36 7.19 -1.43
N ARG A 96 -1.30 7.75 -1.99
CA ARG A 96 0.06 7.53 -1.52
C ARG A 96 0.48 8.52 -0.44
N ASN A 97 1.24 8.06 0.55
CA ASN A 97 1.77 8.81 1.68
C ASN A 97 3.31 8.76 1.76
N ASP A 98 4.00 9.65 1.04
CA ASP A 98 5.46 9.67 1.04
C ASP A 98 6.02 10.55 2.18
N THR A 99 5.85 10.14 3.43
CA THR A 99 6.44 10.84 4.59
C THR A 99 7.97 10.82 4.52
N SER A 100 8.52 9.72 4.03
CA SER A 100 9.95 9.43 3.83
C SER A 100 10.62 10.43 2.87
N LEU A 101 9.88 10.95 1.89
CA LEU A 101 10.34 11.90 0.89
C LEU A 101 10.07 13.37 1.27
N ASN A 102 9.28 13.62 2.32
CA ASN A 102 8.93 14.96 2.77
C ASN A 102 10.00 15.51 3.76
N PRO A 103 10.73 16.59 3.44
CA PRO A 103 11.74 17.16 4.33
C PRO A 103 11.20 17.65 5.67
N ASN A 104 9.88 17.88 5.76
CA ASN A 104 9.20 18.31 6.98
C ASN A 104 8.51 17.16 7.72
N GLN A 105 8.53 15.93 7.17
CA GLN A 105 7.83 14.75 7.70
C GLN A 105 6.34 14.98 7.99
N ASN A 106 5.71 15.91 7.26
CA ASN A 106 4.27 16.06 7.32
C ASN A 106 3.62 14.96 6.47
N ILE A 107 2.66 14.25 7.04
CA ILE A 107 1.77 13.37 6.28
C ILE A 107 1.10 14.16 5.16
N THR A 108 1.17 13.63 3.94
CA THR A 108 0.42 14.13 2.80
C THR A 108 -0.05 12.98 1.95
N PHE A 109 -1.35 12.94 1.67
CA PHE A 109 -1.93 11.95 0.78
C PHE A 109 -2.19 12.54 -0.60
N ALA A 110 -1.73 11.85 -1.65
CA ALA A 110 -2.01 12.19 -3.03
C ALA A 110 -2.66 11.01 -3.74
N LEU A 111 -3.74 11.25 -4.49
CA LEU A 111 -4.36 10.21 -5.32
C LEU A 111 -3.34 9.72 -6.36
N GLU A 112 -2.95 8.46 -6.25
CA GLU A 112 -2.00 7.81 -7.15
C GLU A 112 -2.74 7.01 -8.24
N GLN A 113 -3.79 6.27 -7.87
CA GLN A 113 -4.49 5.40 -8.81
C GLN A 113 -6.00 5.32 -8.56
N GLU A 114 -6.77 5.26 -9.66
CA GLU A 114 -8.16 4.78 -9.67
C GLU A 114 -8.24 3.43 -10.39
N LEU A 115 -8.73 2.41 -9.70
CA LEU A 115 -8.91 1.05 -10.23
C LEU A 115 -10.37 0.86 -10.69
N ASP A 116 -10.60 1.11 -11.98
CA ASP A 116 -11.90 0.97 -12.64
C ASP A 116 -11.91 -0.17 -13.67
N GLU A 117 -12.28 -1.37 -13.22
CA GLU A 117 -12.36 -2.57 -14.08
C GLU A 117 -13.80 -2.93 -14.49
N GLY A 118 -14.75 -2.00 -14.31
CA GLY A 118 -16.16 -2.26 -14.57
C GLY A 118 -16.80 -3.27 -13.59
N LEU A 119 -16.18 -3.42 -12.42
CA LEU A 119 -16.68 -4.20 -11.30
C LEU A 119 -17.10 -3.26 -10.17
N SER A 120 -17.93 -3.74 -9.23
CA SER A 120 -18.32 -2.97 -8.05
C SER A 120 -17.62 -3.55 -6.82
N PRO A 121 -16.50 -2.96 -6.38
CA PRO A 121 -15.81 -3.39 -5.18
C PRO A 121 -16.69 -3.13 -3.94
N ILE A 122 -16.59 -4.03 -2.96
CA ILE A 122 -17.41 -4.04 -1.75
C ILE A 122 -16.52 -3.92 -0.50
N LEU A 123 -15.42 -4.67 -0.45
CA LEU A 123 -14.53 -4.72 0.70
C LEU A 123 -13.08 -4.75 0.23
N LEU A 124 -12.22 -4.14 1.03
CA LEU A 124 -10.78 -4.19 0.93
C LEU A 124 -10.21 -5.15 1.99
N GLY A 125 -8.96 -5.52 1.76
CA GLY A 125 -8.05 -6.19 2.69
C GLY A 125 -6.67 -6.10 2.08
N SER A 126 -5.62 -6.12 2.89
CA SER A 126 -4.24 -6.02 2.43
C SER A 126 -3.34 -7.07 3.07
N GLY A 127 -2.15 -7.21 2.50
CA GLY A 127 -1.02 -7.92 3.07
C GLY A 127 -0.14 -8.51 1.98
N GLU A 128 1.14 -8.70 2.27
CA GLU A 128 2.07 -9.39 1.38
C GLU A 128 1.57 -10.82 1.03
N LEU A 129 1.34 -11.10 -0.27
CA LEU A 129 1.03 -12.43 -0.80
C LEU A 129 2.03 -12.97 -1.85
N ASP A 130 2.95 -12.16 -2.38
CA ASP A 130 3.90 -12.56 -3.42
C ASP A 130 5.41 -12.38 -3.10
N GLY A 131 5.78 -11.80 -1.97
CA GLY A 131 7.16 -11.67 -1.50
C GLY A 131 7.89 -10.38 -1.86
N ASP A 132 7.22 -9.36 -2.42
CA ASP A 132 7.89 -8.19 -3.01
C ASP A 132 8.02 -6.96 -2.08
N ALA A 133 7.76 -7.14 -0.78
CA ALA A 133 7.75 -6.12 0.27
C ALA A 133 6.62 -5.09 0.18
N ALA A 134 5.98 -4.91 -0.98
CA ALA A 134 4.74 -4.17 -1.08
C ALA A 134 3.57 -5.06 -0.63
N ASP A 135 2.58 -4.46 0.01
CA ASP A 135 1.36 -5.16 0.39
C ASP A 135 0.45 -5.35 -0.84
N ASP A 136 0.02 -6.59 -1.06
CA ASP A 136 -1.03 -6.87 -2.04
C ASP A 136 -2.37 -6.32 -1.55
N LEU A 137 -3.12 -5.71 -2.47
CA LEU A 137 -4.51 -5.35 -2.24
C LEU A 137 -5.46 -6.47 -2.66
N VAL A 138 -6.25 -6.93 -1.69
CA VAL A 138 -7.30 -7.92 -1.86
C VAL A 138 -8.67 -7.22 -1.85
N THR A 139 -9.48 -7.49 -2.85
CA THR A 139 -10.81 -6.88 -2.99
C THR A 139 -11.89 -7.91 -3.22
N ILE A 140 -13.05 -7.75 -2.58
CA ILE A 140 -14.26 -8.47 -2.94
C ILE A 140 -15.06 -7.62 -3.91
N VAL A 141 -15.29 -8.14 -5.12
CA VAL A 141 -15.95 -7.44 -6.21
C VAL A 141 -17.25 -8.14 -6.61
N THR A 142 -18.23 -7.37 -7.07
CA THR A 142 -19.43 -7.89 -7.74
C THR A 142 -19.48 -7.45 -9.19
N GLY A 143 -19.74 -8.41 -10.08
CA GLY A 143 -19.87 -8.13 -11.51
C GLY A 143 -21.23 -7.48 -11.85
N PRO A 144 -21.34 -6.81 -13.01
CA PRO A 144 -22.52 -6.01 -13.40
C PRO A 144 -23.78 -6.83 -13.77
N SER A 145 -23.81 -8.15 -13.57
CA SER A 145 -24.92 -9.01 -13.99
C SER A 145 -25.64 -9.68 -12.82
N PHE A 146 -26.96 -9.84 -12.95
CA PHE A 146 -27.93 -10.35 -11.94
C PHE A 146 -27.69 -11.81 -11.43
N ARG A 147 -26.51 -12.39 -11.68
CA ARG A 147 -26.00 -13.64 -11.08
C ARG A 147 -24.57 -13.47 -10.53
N GLY A 148 -24.16 -12.24 -10.22
CA GLY A 148 -22.83 -11.90 -9.73
C GLY A 148 -22.53 -12.58 -8.40
N VAL A 149 -21.85 -13.72 -8.48
CA VAL A 149 -21.20 -14.32 -7.32
C VAL A 149 -20.08 -13.35 -6.91
N PRO A 150 -19.95 -12.96 -5.64
CA PRO A 150 -18.80 -12.19 -5.18
C PRO A 150 -17.52 -12.90 -5.61
N GLN A 151 -16.59 -12.17 -6.23
CA GLN A 151 -15.29 -12.68 -6.63
C GLN A 151 -14.21 -12.02 -5.77
N LEU A 152 -13.15 -12.80 -5.49
CA LEU A 152 -11.92 -12.29 -4.92
C LEU A 152 -11.04 -11.79 -6.07
N ALA A 153 -10.59 -10.55 -6.01
CA ALA A 153 -9.55 -10.01 -6.88
C ALA A 153 -8.35 -9.62 -6.01
N ILE A 154 -7.15 -10.05 -6.42
CA ILE A 154 -5.86 -9.76 -5.76
C ILE A 154 -5.07 -8.86 -6.71
N ARG A 155 -4.40 -7.87 -6.16
CA ARG A 155 -3.63 -6.86 -6.90
C ARG A 155 -2.32 -6.65 -6.19
N SER A 156 -1.22 -7.00 -6.85
CA SER A 156 0.11 -6.51 -6.50
C SER A 156 0.50 -5.49 -7.57
N ILE A 157 1.13 -4.40 -7.15
CA ILE A 157 2.02 -3.71 -8.07
C ILE A 157 3.29 -4.55 -8.05
N PRO A 158 3.84 -4.95 -9.20
CA PRO A 158 5.20 -5.44 -9.21
C PRO A 158 6.09 -4.26 -8.84
N ASN A 159 6.35 -4.10 -7.55
CA ASN A 159 7.34 -3.16 -7.10
C ASN A 159 8.68 -3.70 -7.58
N SER A 160 9.58 -2.79 -7.98
CA SER A 160 10.71 -3.19 -8.82
C SER A 160 11.41 -4.36 -8.16
N VAL A 161 11.30 -5.54 -8.79
CA VAL A 161 12.17 -6.68 -8.49
C VAL A 161 13.53 -6.06 -8.40
N CYS A 162 14.08 -6.02 -7.20
CA CYS A 162 15.45 -5.63 -7.00
C CYS A 162 16.22 -6.71 -7.73
N VAL A 163 16.51 -6.44 -9.01
CA VAL A 163 16.90 -7.49 -9.97
C VAL A 163 18.13 -8.24 -9.46
N GLY A 164 18.93 -7.60 -8.60
CA GLY A 164 20.08 -8.18 -7.92
C GLY A 164 19.87 -8.72 -6.50
N ASP A 165 18.68 -8.69 -5.90
CA ASP A 165 18.40 -9.32 -4.60
C ASP A 165 17.92 -10.75 -4.84
N ILE A 166 18.86 -11.68 -4.71
CA ILE A 166 18.66 -13.08 -5.07
C ILE A 166 18.09 -13.87 -3.89
N ASP A 167 18.37 -13.44 -2.65
CA ASP A 167 17.89 -14.12 -1.45
C ASP A 167 16.64 -13.48 -0.80
N GLN A 168 16.11 -12.42 -1.43
CA GLN A 168 14.83 -11.75 -1.12
C GLN A 168 14.82 -11.17 0.28
N ASN A 169 15.92 -10.52 0.67
CA ASN A 169 16.06 -9.91 1.99
C ASN A 169 15.93 -8.38 1.98
N ASN A 170 15.57 -7.79 0.83
CA ASN A 170 15.44 -6.37 0.54
C ASN A 170 16.77 -5.59 0.59
N VAL A 171 17.89 -6.29 0.45
CA VAL A 171 19.24 -5.70 0.42
C VAL A 171 20.07 -6.42 -0.64
N ILE A 172 20.53 -5.66 -1.64
CA ILE A 172 21.54 -6.18 -2.58
C ILE A 172 22.92 -6.07 -1.92
N ASP A 173 23.45 -7.21 -1.48
CA ASP A 173 24.73 -7.28 -0.79
C ASP A 173 25.66 -8.41 -1.29
N VAL A 174 26.63 -8.76 -0.46
CA VAL A 174 27.64 -9.78 -0.81
C VAL A 174 27.04 -11.17 -0.90
N VAL A 175 25.93 -11.45 -0.22
CA VAL A 175 25.23 -12.73 -0.25
C VAL A 175 24.62 -12.94 -1.63
N ASP A 176 23.98 -11.91 -2.21
CA ASP A 176 23.44 -11.98 -3.57
C ASP A 176 24.54 -12.14 -4.60
N LEU A 177 25.63 -11.39 -4.45
CA LEU A 177 26.80 -11.54 -5.32
C LEU A 177 27.34 -12.97 -5.32
N LEU A 178 27.42 -13.59 -4.14
CA LEU A 178 27.87 -14.98 -4.02
C LEU A 178 26.87 -15.96 -4.62
N ALA A 179 25.57 -15.69 -4.47
CA ALA A 179 24.51 -16.47 -5.09
C ALA A 179 24.62 -16.42 -6.62
N LEU A 180 24.75 -15.22 -7.21
CA LEU A 180 24.92 -15.01 -8.66
C LEU A 180 26.17 -15.72 -9.19
N ILE A 181 27.32 -15.57 -8.52
CA ILE A 181 28.57 -16.22 -8.96
C ILE A 181 28.47 -17.75 -8.84
N SER A 182 27.65 -18.28 -7.92
CA SER A 182 27.49 -19.72 -7.76
C SER A 182 26.75 -20.39 -8.92
N THR A 183 25.93 -19.63 -9.65
CA THR A 183 25.12 -20.08 -10.79
C THR A 183 25.70 -19.70 -12.14
N TRP A 184 26.96 -19.26 -12.19
CA TRP A 184 27.61 -18.75 -13.40
C TRP A 184 27.48 -19.70 -14.60
N GLY A 185 27.01 -19.17 -15.73
CA GLY A 185 26.77 -19.89 -16.98
C GLY A 185 25.54 -20.80 -16.97
N THR A 186 24.62 -20.63 -16.02
CA THR A 186 23.32 -21.32 -15.98
C THR A 186 22.17 -20.32 -16.13
N GLU A 187 20.94 -20.81 -16.27
CA GLU A 187 19.74 -19.94 -16.28
C GLU A 187 19.32 -19.52 -14.84
N ALA A 188 19.97 -20.03 -13.79
CA ALA A 188 19.47 -19.90 -12.42
C ALA A 188 19.80 -18.56 -11.74
N GLY A 189 20.80 -17.82 -12.21
CA GLY A 189 21.09 -16.45 -11.76
C GLY A 189 21.07 -15.46 -12.92
N ASP A 190 20.33 -15.79 -13.98
CA ASP A 190 20.06 -14.91 -15.12
C ASP A 190 19.02 -13.88 -14.66
N ILE A 191 19.49 -12.68 -14.34
CA ILE A 191 18.66 -11.58 -13.82
C ILE A 191 18.30 -10.58 -14.93
N ASN A 192 18.99 -10.61 -16.07
CA ASN A 192 18.67 -9.80 -17.25
C ASN A 192 17.69 -10.49 -18.23
N GLY A 193 17.46 -11.79 -18.07
CA GLY A 193 16.55 -12.61 -18.86
C GLY A 193 17.09 -13.07 -20.22
N ASP A 194 18.40 -13.10 -20.43
CA ASP A 194 19.03 -13.46 -21.70
C ASP A 194 19.33 -14.96 -21.88
N GLY A 195 19.08 -15.76 -20.85
CA GLY A 195 19.26 -17.20 -20.78
C GLY A 195 20.60 -17.65 -20.20
N THR A 196 21.44 -16.76 -19.66
CA THR A 196 22.75 -17.12 -19.10
C THR A 196 23.24 -16.17 -18.03
N THR A 197 23.52 -16.67 -16.82
CA THR A 197 24.25 -15.93 -15.77
C THR A 197 25.66 -15.56 -16.23
N ASP A 198 25.91 -14.29 -16.49
CA ASP A 198 27.21 -13.79 -16.89
C ASP A 198 27.57 -12.40 -16.32
N VAL A 199 28.47 -11.70 -16.99
CA VAL A 199 28.98 -10.40 -16.55
C VAL A 199 27.89 -9.33 -16.61
N GLU A 200 26.93 -9.44 -17.52
CA GLU A 200 25.82 -8.48 -17.63
C GLU A 200 24.91 -8.56 -16.40
N ASP A 201 24.62 -9.76 -15.90
CA ASP A 201 23.90 -9.99 -14.64
C ASP A 201 24.69 -9.43 -13.45
N LEU A 202 26.00 -9.72 -13.40
CA LEU A 202 26.86 -9.20 -12.34
C LEU A 202 26.86 -7.66 -12.29
N LEU A 203 26.86 -7.00 -13.45
CA LEU A 203 26.83 -5.55 -13.54
C LEU A 203 25.49 -4.98 -13.10
N LEU A 204 24.38 -5.65 -13.43
CA LEU A 204 23.05 -5.28 -12.96
C LEU A 204 22.95 -5.38 -11.43
N LEU A 205 23.42 -6.50 -10.85
CA LEU A 205 23.45 -6.68 -9.40
C LEU A 205 24.27 -5.58 -8.72
N ILE A 206 25.51 -5.36 -9.16
CA ILE A 206 26.36 -4.33 -8.56
C ILE A 206 25.80 -2.91 -8.75
N SER A 207 25.03 -2.67 -9.81
CA SER A 207 24.41 -1.35 -10.03
C SER A 207 23.29 -1.02 -9.04
N GLY A 208 22.67 -2.04 -8.44
CA GLY A 208 21.63 -1.91 -7.42
C GLY A 208 22.12 -2.03 -5.97
N TRP A 209 23.44 -2.08 -5.74
CA TRP A 209 24.01 -2.38 -4.42
C TRP A 209 23.47 -1.48 -3.30
N GLY A 210 22.96 -2.09 -2.24
CA GLY A 210 22.36 -1.39 -1.10
C GLY A 210 20.94 -1.84 -0.80
N LEU A 211 20.23 -1.04 0.01
CA LEU A 211 18.82 -1.27 0.30
C LEU A 211 18.01 -1.11 -0.99
N CYS A 212 17.07 -2.02 -1.19
CA CYS A 212 16.08 -1.91 -2.26
C CYS A 212 15.14 -0.73 -1.92
N PRO A 213 14.79 0.11 -2.91
CA PRO A 213 13.82 1.18 -2.73
C PRO A 213 12.40 0.63 -2.58
#